data_AF-A0A7S1N5K4-F1
#
_entry.id   AF-A0A7S1N5K4-F1
#
_cell.length_a   1.000
_cell.length_b   1.000
_cell.length_c   1.000
_cell.angle_alpha   90.00
_cell.angle_beta   90.00
_cell.angle_gamma   90.00
#
_symmetry.space_group_name_H-M   'P 1'
#
loop_
_entity.id
_entity.type
_entity.pdbx_description
1 polymer ?
#
loop_
_entity_poly.entity_id
_entity_poly.type
_entity_poly.pdbx_seq_one_letter_code
_entity_poly.pdbx_strand_id
1 'polypeptide(L)'
;FTTPGALGKKLQVLVLRIAWEDQPGDAPIEITGNVQEVLDSTALYYEDSSYGSLRIEYTYAPVLTFTASDCPSTSCGTSTLKELAVVKASAAGYVYCGLACGRDPAAVGSYDAVVLFVRAHNPAWTTWSGLGVVGGGFTWLQYPTSAAVVEHEIGHNFGFAHGAWANGERDSLPELSRM
;
A
#
# COMPACT_ATOMS: atom_id res chain seq x y z
N PHE A 1 6.92 22.29 -29.18
CA PHE A 1 7.40 20.90 -29.30
C PHE A 1 8.77 20.83 -28.65
N THR A 2 8.79 20.63 -27.33
CA THR A 2 10.00 20.52 -26.51
C THR A 2 10.34 19.06 -26.28
N THR A 3 11.63 18.77 -26.33
CA THR A 3 12.31 17.47 -26.18
C THR A 3 11.77 16.63 -25.01
N PRO A 4 11.63 15.30 -25.12
CA PRO A 4 11.27 14.41 -24.02
C PRO A 4 12.40 14.40 -22.98
N GLY A 5 12.32 15.30 -21.99
CA GLY A 5 13.29 15.41 -20.90
C GLY A 5 12.94 14.44 -19.78
N ALA A 6 13.89 13.54 -19.47
CA ALA A 6 13.95 12.63 -18.32
C ALA A 6 12.66 11.85 -17.98
N LEU A 7 12.71 10.52 -18.16
CA LEU A 7 11.69 9.60 -17.66
C LEU A 7 11.34 9.96 -16.19
N GLY A 8 10.05 10.13 -15.91
CA GLY A 8 9.53 10.51 -14.59
C GLY A 8 10.00 9.59 -13.47
N LYS A 9 9.90 10.05 -12.21
CA LYS A 9 10.32 9.26 -11.06
C LYS A 9 9.50 7.97 -10.99
N LYS A 10 10.20 6.84 -10.86
CA LYS A 10 9.59 5.53 -10.64
C LYS A 10 9.45 5.28 -9.15
N LEU A 11 8.23 5.04 -8.70
CA LEU A 11 7.94 4.55 -7.36
C LEU A 11 7.95 3.02 -7.39
N GLN A 12 8.91 2.40 -6.70
CA GLN A 12 9.00 0.95 -6.61
C GLN A 12 8.10 0.45 -5.48
N VAL A 13 7.05 -0.31 -5.80
CA VAL A 13 6.06 -0.77 -4.82
C VAL A 13 6.11 -2.28 -4.68
N LEU A 14 6.32 -2.74 -3.45
CA LEU A 14 6.26 -4.16 -3.11
C LEU A 14 4.82 -4.57 -2.82
N VAL A 15 4.34 -5.58 -3.53
CA VAL A 15 3.02 -6.17 -3.31
C VAL A 15 3.18 -7.43 -2.45
N LEU A 16 2.63 -7.37 -1.24
CA LEU A 16 2.60 -8.46 -0.29
C LEU A 16 1.18 -9.05 -0.22
N ARG A 17 1.13 -10.37 -0.04
CA ARG A 17 -0.10 -11.15 0.13
C ARG A 17 0.14 -12.12 1.27
N ILE A 18 -0.84 -12.32 2.13
CA ILE A 18 -0.69 -13.19 3.31
C ILE A 18 -1.63 -14.38 3.28
N ALA A 19 -1.20 -15.45 3.93
CA ALA A 19 -2.01 -16.60 4.28
C ALA A 19 -1.89 -16.85 5.79
N TRP A 20 -3.01 -17.14 6.42
CA TRP A 20 -3.12 -17.42 7.85
C TRP A 20 -3.23 -18.93 8.06
N GLU A 21 -2.31 -19.55 8.79
CA GLU A 21 -2.38 -20.99 9.06
C GLU A 21 -3.57 -21.36 9.97
N ASP A 22 -4.00 -20.43 10.83
CA ASP A 22 -5.19 -20.56 11.66
C ASP A 22 -6.50 -20.33 10.89
N GLN A 23 -6.43 -20.04 9.59
CA GLN A 23 -7.57 -19.96 8.66
C GLN A 23 -7.37 -20.89 7.46
N PRO A 24 -7.30 -22.23 7.65
CA PRO A 24 -6.96 -23.17 6.58
C PRO A 24 -8.01 -23.27 5.47
N GLY A 25 -9.20 -22.69 5.66
CA GLY A 25 -10.25 -22.61 4.64
C GLY A 25 -10.00 -21.53 3.58
N ASP A 26 -9.06 -20.61 3.82
CA ASP A 26 -8.73 -19.56 2.88
C ASP A 26 -7.79 -20.05 1.79
N ALA A 27 -8.25 -19.95 0.54
CA ALA A 27 -7.34 -20.03 -0.58
C ALA A 27 -6.36 -18.83 -0.56
N PRO A 28 -5.07 -19.04 -0.92
CA PRO A 28 -4.12 -17.95 -1.10
C PRO A 28 -4.71 -16.84 -1.97
N ILE A 29 -4.37 -15.59 -1.65
CA ILE A 29 -4.74 -14.46 -2.50
C ILE A 29 -3.92 -14.55 -3.78
N GLU A 30 -4.58 -14.81 -4.91
CA GLU A 30 -3.93 -14.90 -6.22
C GLU A 30 -3.62 -13.51 -6.79
N ILE A 31 -2.51 -13.41 -7.53
CA ILE A 31 -2.18 -12.18 -8.27
C ILE A 31 -3.12 -12.02 -9.46
N THR A 32 -3.31 -13.09 -10.22
CA THR A 32 -4.15 -13.08 -11.42
C THR A 32 -5.61 -12.77 -11.06
N GLY A 33 -6.24 -11.91 -11.85
CA GLY A 33 -7.60 -11.41 -11.59
C GLY A 33 -7.56 -10.13 -10.75
N ASN A 34 -8.31 -10.10 -9.65
CA ASN A 34 -8.59 -8.85 -8.92
C ASN A 34 -7.33 -8.07 -8.51
N VAL A 35 -6.29 -8.70 -7.96
CA VAL A 35 -5.08 -7.98 -7.50
C VAL A 35 -4.36 -7.32 -8.67
N GLN A 36 -4.11 -8.05 -9.75
CA GLN A 36 -3.46 -7.51 -10.94
C GLN A 36 -4.29 -6.40 -11.59
N GLU A 37 -5.59 -6.63 -11.78
CA GLU A 37 -6.48 -5.66 -12.44
C GLU A 37 -6.56 -4.33 -11.71
N VAL A 38 -6.69 -4.35 -10.38
CA VAL A 38 -6.78 -3.10 -9.60
C VAL A 38 -5.45 -2.37 -9.56
N LEU A 39 -4.32 -3.09 -9.44
CA LEU A 39 -3.00 -2.46 -9.41
C LEU A 39 -2.62 -1.88 -10.78
N ASP A 40 -2.88 -2.60 -11.88
CA ASP A 40 -2.64 -2.10 -13.23
C ASP A 40 -3.48 -0.84 -13.50
N SER A 41 -4.75 -0.83 -13.09
CA SER A 41 -5.60 0.38 -13.16
C SER A 41 -5.04 1.53 -12.33
N THR A 42 -4.58 1.27 -11.11
CA THR A 42 -4.01 2.32 -10.24
C THR A 42 -2.70 2.88 -10.80
N ALA A 43 -1.83 2.06 -11.39
CA ALA A 43 -0.62 2.54 -12.04
C ALA A 43 -0.95 3.51 -13.19
N LEU A 44 -1.92 3.16 -14.04
CA LEU A 44 -2.41 4.02 -15.12
C LEU A 44 -2.99 5.32 -14.57
N TYR A 45 -3.84 5.25 -13.53
CA TYR A 45 -4.41 6.44 -12.90
C TYR A 45 -3.34 7.44 -12.44
N TYR A 46 -2.29 6.97 -11.75
CA TYR A 46 -1.23 7.85 -11.27
C TYR A 46 -0.31 8.35 -12.40
N GLU A 47 -0.07 7.54 -13.44
CA GLU A 47 0.67 8.01 -14.62
C GLU A 47 -0.10 9.12 -15.34
N ASP A 48 -1.39 8.92 -15.62
CA ASP A 48 -2.24 9.90 -16.30
C ASP A 48 -2.43 11.17 -15.47
N SER A 49 -2.77 11.02 -14.19
CA SER A 49 -3.02 12.15 -13.28
C SER A 49 -1.77 13.00 -13.02
N SER A 50 -0.59 12.42 -13.17
CA SER A 50 0.69 13.12 -13.04
C SER A 50 1.26 13.61 -14.36
N TYR A 51 0.54 13.47 -15.47
CA TYR A 51 1.01 13.77 -16.83
C TYR A 51 2.34 13.06 -17.14
N GLY A 52 2.50 11.82 -16.70
CA GLY A 52 3.71 11.00 -16.88
C GLY A 52 4.86 11.31 -15.91
N SER A 53 4.67 12.20 -14.93
CA SER A 53 5.73 12.59 -13.99
C SER A 53 5.99 11.54 -12.90
N LEU A 54 4.99 10.71 -12.59
CA LEU A 54 5.05 9.59 -11.66
C LEU A 54 4.68 8.30 -12.40
N ARG A 55 5.47 7.25 -12.18
CA ARG A 55 5.14 5.89 -12.61
C ARG A 55 5.26 4.94 -11.44
N ILE A 56 4.27 4.06 -11.27
CA ILE A 56 4.29 3.04 -10.24
C ILE A 56 4.70 1.72 -10.88
N GLU A 57 5.73 1.07 -10.32
CA GLU A 57 6.15 -0.26 -10.73
C GLU A 57 5.95 -1.24 -9.58
N TYR A 58 5.12 -2.25 -9.80
CA TYR A 58 4.83 -3.27 -8.80
C TYR A 58 5.78 -4.45 -8.92
N THR A 59 6.31 -4.90 -7.78
CA THR A 59 6.92 -6.23 -7.66
C THR A 59 6.11 -7.10 -6.72
N TYR A 60 5.78 -8.30 -7.17
CA TYR A 60 4.96 -9.24 -6.42
C TYR A 60 5.85 -10.23 -5.65
N ALA A 61 5.78 -10.20 -4.32
CA ALA A 61 6.44 -11.19 -3.49
C ALA A 61 5.66 -12.52 -3.49
N PRO A 62 6.33 -13.65 -3.15
CA PRO A 62 5.66 -14.86 -2.70
C PRO A 62 4.68 -14.56 -1.55
N VAL A 63 3.67 -15.41 -1.40
CA VAL A 63 2.72 -15.30 -0.28
C VAL A 63 3.47 -15.50 1.04
N LEU A 64 3.25 -14.59 1.99
CA LEU A 64 3.81 -14.68 3.33
C LEU A 64 2.86 -15.47 4.23
N THR A 65 3.35 -16.56 4.82
CA THR A 65 2.57 -17.37 5.75
C THR A 65 2.74 -16.85 7.18
N PHE A 66 1.62 -16.72 7.88
CA PHE A 66 1.55 -16.29 9.28
C PHE A 66 0.91 -17.38 10.13
N THR A 67 1.55 -17.69 11.25
CA THR A 67 1.03 -18.64 12.22
C THR A 67 0.32 -17.90 13.36
N ALA A 68 -0.50 -18.61 14.14
CA ALA A 68 -1.14 -18.02 15.33
C ALA A 68 -0.11 -17.55 16.38
N SER A 69 1.12 -18.08 16.37
CA SER A 69 2.19 -17.61 17.26
C SER A 69 2.88 -16.34 16.77
N ASP A 70 2.87 -16.08 15.45
CA ASP A 70 3.26 -14.77 14.92
C ASP A 70 2.24 -13.73 15.39
N CYS A 71 0.97 -14.00 15.09
CA CYS A 71 -0.17 -13.16 15.42
C CYS A 71 -1.47 -13.91 15.04
N PRO A 72 -2.48 -14.05 15.92
CA PRO A 72 -3.73 -14.69 15.52
C PRO A 72 -4.51 -13.86 14.49
N SER A 73 -5.04 -14.49 13.45
CA SER A 73 -5.74 -13.82 12.34
C SER A 73 -6.93 -12.95 12.79
N THR A 74 -7.60 -13.34 13.87
CA THR A 74 -8.80 -12.68 14.40
C THR A 74 -8.53 -11.52 15.35
N SER A 75 -7.28 -11.35 15.81
CA SER A 75 -6.93 -10.30 16.77
C SER A 75 -5.69 -9.49 16.38
N CYS A 76 -5.04 -9.83 15.27
CA CYS A 76 -3.83 -9.14 14.85
C CYS A 76 -4.08 -7.67 14.56
N GLY A 77 -3.35 -6.77 15.21
CA GLY A 77 -3.41 -5.33 14.92
C GLY A 77 -2.73 -4.97 13.60
N THR A 78 -3.13 -3.88 12.96
CA THR A 78 -2.51 -3.42 11.70
C THR A 78 -1.03 -3.08 11.87
N SER A 79 -0.66 -2.43 12.98
CA SER A 79 0.75 -2.12 13.31
C SER A 79 1.60 -3.38 13.44
N THR A 80 1.15 -4.35 14.25
CA THR A 80 1.84 -5.64 14.44
C THR A 80 1.95 -6.41 13.14
N LEU A 81 0.87 -6.46 12.34
CA LEU A 81 0.89 -7.11 11.04
C LEU A 81 1.91 -6.45 10.10
N LYS A 82 1.97 -5.11 10.05
CA LYS A 82 2.95 -4.39 9.24
C LYS A 82 4.38 -4.74 9.63
N GLU A 83 4.70 -4.70 10.93
CA GLU A 83 6.04 -5.02 11.43
C GLU A 83 6.45 -6.44 11.04
N LEU A 84 5.58 -7.42 11.27
CA LEU A 84 5.82 -8.82 10.92
C LEU A 84 5.93 -9.02 9.40
N ALA A 85 5.08 -8.37 8.60
CA ALA A 85 5.12 -8.45 7.14
C ALA A 85 6.43 -7.88 6.58
N VAL A 86 6.89 -6.74 7.11
CA VAL A 86 8.18 -6.16 6.74
C VAL A 86 9.34 -7.07 7.12
N VAL A 87 9.32 -7.67 8.32
CA VAL A 87 10.36 -8.62 8.77
C VAL A 87 10.41 -9.85 7.87
N LYS A 88 9.27 -10.48 7.59
CA LYS A 88 9.19 -11.67 6.73
C LYS A 88 9.59 -11.36 5.28
N ALA A 89 9.15 -10.22 4.73
CA ALA A 89 9.55 -9.76 3.40
C ALA A 89 11.06 -9.52 3.32
N SER A 90 11.64 -8.85 4.32
CA SER A 90 13.07 -8.58 4.40
C SER A 90 13.89 -9.86 4.48
N ALA A 91 13.44 -10.85 5.28
CA ALA A 91 14.08 -12.17 5.33
C ALA A 91 14.04 -12.92 3.98
N ALA A 92 13.09 -12.59 3.11
CA ALA A 92 13.00 -13.10 1.74
C ALA A 92 13.73 -12.22 0.70
N GLY A 93 14.46 -11.18 1.13
CA GLY A 93 15.23 -10.29 0.25
C GLY A 93 14.49 -9.06 -0.28
N TYR A 94 13.29 -8.76 0.25
CA TYR A 94 12.50 -7.60 -0.12
C TYR A 94 12.55 -6.54 0.99
N VAL A 95 13.34 -5.49 0.79
CA VAL A 95 13.62 -4.45 1.79
C VAL A 95 12.70 -3.25 1.57
N TYR A 96 11.82 -2.99 2.53
CA TYR A 96 10.98 -1.79 2.55
C TYR A 96 11.73 -0.62 3.20
N CYS A 97 11.75 0.55 2.52
CA CYS A 97 12.52 1.71 2.95
C CYS A 97 11.70 2.95 3.33
N GLY A 98 10.38 2.88 3.32
CA GLY A 98 9.53 4.02 3.70
C GLY A 98 9.77 5.28 2.88
N LEU A 99 9.69 5.16 1.55
CA LEU A 99 9.88 6.22 0.56
C LEU A 99 11.32 6.77 0.49
N ALA A 100 12.28 6.18 1.22
CA ALA A 100 13.67 6.63 1.24
C ALA A 100 14.55 5.98 0.14
N CYS A 101 14.09 4.88 -0.48
CA CYS A 101 14.88 4.11 -1.45
C CYS A 101 14.74 4.57 -2.91
N GLY A 102 13.77 5.42 -3.22
CA GLY A 102 13.47 6.00 -4.54
C GLY A 102 14.47 7.07 -4.97
N ARG A 103 15.70 6.95 -4.45
CA ARG A 103 16.87 7.65 -4.94
C ARG A 103 17.46 6.77 -6.01
N ASP A 104 17.36 7.22 -7.26
CA ASP A 104 18.01 6.56 -8.39
C ASP A 104 19.55 6.55 -8.17
N PRO A 105 20.21 5.37 -8.21
CA PRO A 105 19.64 4.03 -8.39
C PRO A 105 19.14 3.42 -7.08
N ALA A 106 17.92 2.88 -7.11
CA ALA A 106 17.40 2.08 -6.00
C ALA A 106 18.28 0.83 -5.82
N ALA A 107 18.61 0.50 -4.57
CA ALA A 107 19.33 -0.75 -4.29
C ALA A 107 18.47 -1.95 -4.73
N VAL A 108 19.12 -2.99 -5.27
CA VAL A 108 18.44 -4.21 -5.69
C VAL A 108 17.69 -4.80 -4.50
N GLY A 109 16.40 -5.12 -4.71
CA GLY A 109 15.53 -5.65 -3.66
C GLY A 109 14.97 -4.59 -2.70
N SER A 110 15.21 -3.31 -2.94
CA SER A 110 14.65 -2.22 -2.13
C SER A 110 13.41 -1.58 -2.75
N TYR A 111 12.42 -1.27 -1.92
CA TYR A 111 11.12 -0.73 -2.32
C TYR A 111 10.75 0.53 -1.54
N ASP A 112 10.15 1.47 -2.23
CA ASP A 112 9.67 2.73 -1.68
C ASP A 112 8.43 2.56 -0.83
N ALA A 113 7.49 1.77 -1.34
CA ALA A 113 6.22 1.55 -0.69
C ALA A 113 5.84 0.07 -0.67
N VAL A 114 4.91 -0.27 0.21
CA VAL A 114 4.32 -1.60 0.33
C VAL A 114 2.81 -1.50 0.20
N VAL A 115 2.24 -2.41 -0.58
CA VAL A 115 0.81 -2.69 -0.62
C VAL A 115 0.61 -4.11 -0.11
N LEU A 116 -0.12 -4.26 0.99
CA LEU A 116 -0.38 -5.52 1.66
C LEU A 116 -1.85 -5.92 1.52
N PHE A 117 -2.12 -6.97 0.75
CA PHE A 117 -3.45 -7.57 0.63
C PHE A 117 -3.70 -8.56 1.76
N VAL A 118 -4.85 -8.42 2.42
CA VAL A 118 -5.28 -9.26 3.54
C VAL A 118 -6.74 -9.70 3.36
N ARG A 119 -7.08 -10.89 3.84
CA ARG A 119 -8.48 -11.25 4.15
C ARG A 119 -8.78 -10.77 5.57
N ALA A 120 -9.88 -10.05 5.74
CA ALA A 120 -10.25 -9.47 7.04
C ALA A 120 -10.90 -10.52 7.94
N HIS A 121 -10.10 -11.10 8.83
CA HIS A 121 -10.59 -11.97 9.92
C HIS A 121 -10.68 -11.26 11.26
N ASN A 122 -9.89 -10.19 11.45
CA ASN A 122 -10.02 -9.32 12.60
C ASN A 122 -11.25 -8.41 12.42
N PRO A 123 -12.25 -8.44 13.32
CA PRO A 123 -13.42 -7.56 13.24
C PRO A 123 -13.09 -6.07 13.25
N ALA A 124 -11.96 -5.67 13.84
CA ALA A 124 -11.51 -4.28 13.79
C ALA A 124 -11.17 -3.83 12.35
N TRP A 125 -10.74 -4.76 11.49
CA TRP A 125 -10.37 -4.44 10.12
C TRP A 125 -11.60 -4.25 9.24
N THR A 126 -12.72 -4.93 9.52
CA THR A 126 -13.95 -4.87 8.69
C THR A 126 -14.63 -3.51 8.63
N THR A 127 -14.10 -2.50 9.32
CA THR A 127 -14.63 -1.13 9.35
C THR A 127 -14.12 -0.25 8.21
N TRP A 128 -13.10 -0.70 7.46
CA TRP A 128 -12.49 0.03 6.34
C TRP A 128 -12.14 -0.93 5.21
N SER A 129 -12.18 -0.46 3.96
CA SER A 129 -11.79 -1.27 2.79
C SER A 129 -10.27 -1.27 2.55
N GLY A 130 -9.60 -0.23 3.04
CA GLY A 130 -8.14 -0.11 3.06
C GLY A 130 -7.67 0.81 4.19
N LEU A 131 -6.36 0.87 4.38
CA LEU A 131 -5.70 1.82 5.27
C LEU A 131 -4.36 2.22 4.67
N GLY A 132 -4.01 3.50 4.69
CA GLY A 132 -2.72 4.02 4.22
C GLY A 132 -2.01 4.82 5.30
N VAL A 133 -0.68 4.69 5.40
CA VAL A 133 0.13 5.53 6.30
C VAL A 133 0.36 6.88 5.65
N VAL A 134 -0.16 7.95 6.27
CA VAL A 134 0.03 9.32 5.78
C VAL A 134 1.52 9.65 5.67
N GLY A 135 2.01 9.87 4.45
CA GLY A 135 3.42 10.17 4.17
C GLY A 135 4.40 9.01 4.45
N GLY A 136 3.91 7.79 4.64
CA GLY A 136 4.71 6.70 5.22
C GLY A 136 4.68 5.38 4.45
N GLY A 137 4.38 5.41 3.15
CA GLY A 137 4.70 4.36 2.17
C GLY A 137 4.13 2.96 2.44
N PHE A 138 3.09 2.81 3.26
CA PHE A 138 2.56 1.49 3.59
C PHE A 138 1.04 1.49 3.54
N THR A 139 0.48 0.53 2.83
CA THR A 139 -0.96 0.40 2.58
C THR A 139 -1.43 -1.01 2.91
N TRP A 140 -2.54 -1.13 3.64
CA TRP A 140 -3.29 -2.37 3.84
C TRP A 140 -4.54 -2.34 2.96
N LEU A 141 -4.87 -3.45 2.31
CA LEU A 141 -6.07 -3.59 1.48
C LEU A 141 -6.80 -4.87 1.82
N GLN A 142 -8.12 -4.77 2.01
CA GLN A 142 -8.94 -5.96 2.09
C GLN A 142 -9.10 -6.61 0.70
N TYR A 143 -8.95 -7.92 0.62
CA TYR A 143 -9.20 -8.68 -0.60
C TYR A 143 -10.61 -9.28 -0.59
N PRO A 144 -11.38 -9.20 -1.70
CA PRO A 144 -11.08 -8.44 -2.92
C PRO A 144 -11.26 -6.92 -2.72
N THR A 145 -10.66 -6.12 -3.59
CA THR A 145 -10.76 -4.64 -3.55
C THR A 145 -11.12 -4.04 -4.91
N SER A 146 -11.24 -2.72 -4.98
CA SER A 146 -11.40 -1.94 -6.22
C SER A 146 -10.23 -0.98 -6.41
N ALA A 147 -9.95 -0.60 -7.66
CA ALA A 147 -8.89 0.36 -7.99
C ALA A 147 -9.05 1.68 -7.24
N ALA A 148 -10.28 2.17 -7.08
CA ALA A 148 -10.57 3.40 -6.33
C ALA A 148 -10.11 3.34 -4.86
N VAL A 149 -10.24 2.19 -4.20
CA VAL A 149 -9.74 2.02 -2.83
C VAL A 149 -8.21 2.03 -2.84
N VAL A 150 -7.58 1.30 -3.76
CA VAL A 150 -6.12 1.28 -3.89
C VAL A 150 -5.57 2.68 -4.15
N GLU A 151 -6.18 3.42 -5.06
CA GLU A 151 -5.83 4.80 -5.41
C GLU A 151 -5.92 5.72 -4.20
N HIS A 152 -7.02 5.63 -3.44
CA HIS A 152 -7.24 6.37 -2.19
C HIS A 152 -6.14 6.07 -1.16
N GLU A 153 -5.89 4.79 -0.86
CA GLU A 153 -4.92 4.42 0.17
C GLU A 153 -3.48 4.72 -0.22
N ILE A 154 -3.12 4.60 -1.50
CA ILE A 154 -1.82 5.05 -1.99
C ILE A 154 -1.73 6.59 -1.91
N GLY A 155 -2.85 7.30 -2.06
CA GLY A 155 -2.93 8.75 -1.87
C GLY A 155 -2.46 9.18 -0.48
N HIS A 156 -2.84 8.43 0.56
CA HIS A 156 -2.32 8.66 1.91
C HIS A 156 -0.80 8.57 1.96
N ASN A 157 -0.15 7.63 1.26
CA ASN A 157 1.31 7.54 1.25
C ASN A 157 1.98 8.81 0.68
N PHE A 158 1.28 9.61 -0.13
CA PHE A 158 1.75 10.91 -0.62
C PHE A 158 1.43 12.09 0.32
N GLY A 159 0.83 11.83 1.47
CA GLY A 159 0.48 12.84 2.47
C GLY A 159 -0.91 13.43 2.31
N PHE A 160 -1.75 12.93 1.39
CA PHE A 160 -3.13 13.38 1.27
C PHE A 160 -3.94 12.90 2.47
N ALA A 161 -4.71 13.79 3.07
CA ALA A 161 -5.72 13.46 4.08
C ALA A 161 -7.07 13.19 3.40
N HIS A 162 -8.03 12.64 4.15
CA HIS A 162 -9.42 12.61 3.68
C HIS A 162 -9.90 14.03 3.33
N GLY A 163 -10.64 14.17 2.24
CA GLY A 163 -11.28 15.45 1.91
C GLY A 163 -12.22 15.90 3.03
N ALA A 164 -12.30 17.22 3.25
CA ALA A 164 -13.03 17.86 4.36
C ALA A 164 -14.55 17.56 4.46
N TRP A 165 -15.11 16.74 3.55
CA TRP A 165 -16.50 16.30 3.57
C TRP A 165 -16.70 14.97 4.30
N ALA A 166 -15.63 14.18 4.50
CA ALA A 166 -15.69 12.89 5.19
C ALA A 166 -15.49 13.02 6.72
N ASN A 167 -14.85 14.12 7.15
CA ASN A 167 -14.65 14.42 8.56
C ASN A 167 -15.70 15.47 8.96
N GLY A 168 -16.81 15.03 9.57
CA GLY A 168 -17.70 15.92 10.33
C GLY A 168 -17.02 16.58 11.54
N GLU A 169 -15.70 16.50 11.64
CA GLU A 169 -14.88 17.25 12.57
C GLU A 169 -14.34 18.48 11.84
N ARG A 170 -14.75 19.63 12.35
CA ARG A 170 -14.11 20.92 12.06
C ARG A 170 -12.65 20.82 12.50
N ASP A 171 -11.77 20.36 11.63
CA ASP A 171 -10.37 20.72 11.73
C ASP A 171 -10.33 22.24 11.60
N SER A 172 -10.08 22.88 12.75
CA SER A 172 -9.71 24.28 12.83
C SER A 172 -8.43 24.46 12.03
N LEU A 173 -8.58 24.76 10.74
CA LEU A 173 -7.56 25.47 9.99
C LEU A 173 -7.16 26.68 10.84
N PRO A 174 -5.87 26.89 11.14
CA PRO A 174 -5.44 28.20 11.58
C PRO A 174 -5.89 29.18 10.51
N GLU A 175 -6.63 30.21 10.91
CA GLU A 175 -6.97 31.29 9.99
C GLU A 175 -5.68 31.75 9.31
N LEU A 176 -5.64 31.66 7.98
CA LEU A 176 -4.82 32.55 7.17
C LEU A 176 -5.44 33.95 7.26
N SER A 177 -5.40 34.53 8.46
CA SER A 177 -5.56 35.95 8.66
C SER A 177 -4.18 36.54 8.99
N ARG A 178 -3.66 37.22 7.97
CA ARG A 178 -2.66 38.31 8.00
C ARG A 178 -1.20 37.94 7.64
N MET A 179 -0.82 38.54 6.49
CA MET A 179 0.51 38.92 5.97
C MET A 179 1.37 37.83 5.34
#